data_AF-A0A2G9YN72-F1
#
_entry.id   AF-A0A2G9YN72-F1
#
_cell.length_a   1.000
_cell.length_b   1.000
_cell.length_c   1.000
_cell.angle_alpha   90.00
_cell.angle_beta   90.00
_cell.angle_gamma   90.00
#
_symmetry.space_group_name_H-M   'P 1'
#
loop_
_entity.id
_entity.type
_entity.pdbx_description
1 polymer ?
#
loop_
_entity_poly.entity_id
_entity_poly.type
_entity_poly.pdbx_seq_one_letter_code
_entity_poly.pdbx_strand_id
1 'polypeptide(L)'
;MKKYLFLLLAAILTLGCGRPVEEKKEILAKINNYEITWEEFEGEFKASSYGYTDTAESRKEFLNTLINRKLILQDAQKKGLDKDKSFLKMIERFWEQSLLKVALDKKTKEVAGSVMVNDKEIAEAYDNLLKSGKTDKSYDQMYQQIKWEITRQKETQAMNEWVAQLRKKGEIKINLD
;
A
#
# COMPACT_ATOMS: atom_id res chain seq x y z
N MET A 1 36.47 -46.49 -17.68
CA MET A 1 36.01 -45.40 -18.58
C MET A 1 34.85 -44.60 -17.98
N LYS A 2 34.93 -44.19 -16.70
CA LYS A 2 33.85 -43.46 -15.99
C LYS A 2 34.29 -42.15 -15.34
N LYS A 3 35.56 -41.73 -15.54
CA LYS A 3 36.12 -40.50 -14.95
C LYS A 3 36.22 -39.32 -15.95
N TYR A 4 36.08 -39.57 -17.25
CA TYR A 4 36.14 -38.50 -18.27
C TYR A 4 34.76 -37.97 -18.70
N LEU A 5 33.67 -38.69 -18.38
CA LEU A 5 32.31 -38.24 -18.69
C LEU A 5 31.85 -37.07 -17.79
N PHE A 6 32.48 -36.91 -16.62
CA PHE A 6 32.20 -35.79 -15.71
C PHE A 6 32.98 -34.50 -16.04
N LEU A 7 34.02 -34.59 -16.88
CA LEU A 7 34.84 -33.43 -17.27
C LEU A 7 34.31 -32.70 -18.52
N LEU A 8 33.39 -33.32 -19.26
CA LEU A 8 32.74 -32.71 -20.44
C LEU A 8 31.41 -32.00 -20.11
N LEU A 9 30.86 -32.19 -18.90
CA LEU A 9 29.63 -31.49 -18.46
C LEU A 9 29.91 -30.17 -17.72
N ALA A 10 31.16 -29.90 -17.35
CA ALA A 10 31.56 -28.70 -16.61
C ALA A 10 31.93 -27.49 -17.50
N ALA A 11 32.01 -27.67 -18.82
CA ALA A 11 32.48 -26.65 -19.75
C ALA A 11 31.36 -25.85 -20.46
N ILE A 12 30.08 -26.13 -20.20
CA ILE A 12 28.94 -25.52 -20.93
C ILE A 12 28.25 -24.40 -20.11
N LEU A 13 28.64 -24.17 -18.85
CA LEU A 13 27.94 -23.21 -17.97
C LEU A 13 28.50 -21.78 -17.94
N THR A 14 29.48 -21.41 -18.78
CA THR A 14 30.11 -20.07 -18.74
C THR A 14 29.70 -19.11 -19.86
N LEU A 15 28.73 -19.46 -20.72
CA LEU A 15 28.16 -18.54 -21.70
C LEU A 15 26.84 -17.95 -21.19
N GLY A 16 26.92 -17.24 -20.07
CA GLY A 16 25.75 -16.66 -19.40
C GLY A 16 26.05 -15.31 -18.73
N CYS A 17 27.07 -14.57 -19.17
CA CYS A 17 27.21 -13.16 -18.80
C CYS A 17 26.37 -12.30 -19.76
N GLY A 18 25.06 -12.30 -19.56
CA GLY A 18 24.25 -11.16 -19.98
C GLY A 18 24.72 -9.96 -19.17
N ARG A 19 25.50 -9.07 -19.81
CA ARG A 19 25.74 -7.74 -19.22
C ARG A 19 24.36 -7.11 -19.01
N PRO A 20 24.01 -6.62 -17.81
CA PRO A 20 22.83 -5.79 -17.70
C PRO A 20 23.00 -4.67 -18.72
N VAL A 21 22.05 -4.55 -19.63
CA VAL A 21 21.94 -3.38 -20.49
C VAL A 21 21.68 -2.25 -19.51
N GLU A 22 22.72 -1.51 -19.15
CA GLU A 22 22.55 -0.22 -18.49
C GLU A 22 21.81 0.65 -19.49
N GLU A 23 20.49 0.70 -19.36
CA GLU A 23 19.70 1.78 -19.94
C GLU A 23 20.39 3.07 -19.51
N LYS A 24 21.02 3.76 -20.48
CA LYS A 24 21.58 5.09 -20.24
C LYS A 24 20.42 6.00 -19.89
N LYS A 25 20.12 6.09 -18.60
CA LYS A 25 19.17 7.06 -18.07
C LYS A 25 19.69 8.44 -18.45
N GLU A 26 18.89 9.20 -19.18
CA GLU A 26 19.29 10.53 -19.62
C GLU A 26 19.35 11.44 -18.39
N ILE A 27 20.58 11.79 -17.98
CA ILE A 27 20.84 12.59 -16.78
C ILE A 27 20.55 14.05 -17.12
N LEU A 28 19.61 14.66 -16.41
CA LEU A 28 19.26 16.08 -16.55
C LEU A 28 20.18 16.96 -15.69
N ALA A 29 20.44 16.55 -14.44
CA ALA A 29 21.27 17.30 -13.52
C ALA A 29 22.00 16.38 -12.52
N LYS A 30 23.19 16.79 -12.10
CA LYS A 30 23.98 16.10 -11.08
C LYS A 30 24.22 17.01 -9.88
N ILE A 31 23.88 16.54 -8.68
CA ILE A 31 23.95 17.26 -7.41
C ILE A 31 24.77 16.43 -6.42
N ASN A 32 26.08 16.69 -6.34
CA ASN A 32 27.03 15.86 -5.60
C ASN A 32 26.94 14.38 -6.05
N ASN A 33 26.46 13.51 -5.16
CA ASN A 33 26.33 12.07 -5.39
C ASN A 33 24.92 11.67 -5.89
N TYR A 34 24.04 12.64 -6.17
CA TYR A 34 22.69 12.41 -6.65
C TYR A 34 22.57 12.83 -8.12
N GLU A 35 21.87 12.04 -8.92
CA GLU A 35 21.62 12.32 -10.34
C GLU A 35 20.10 12.38 -10.56
N ILE A 36 19.62 13.53 -11.03
CA ILE A 36 18.23 13.71 -11.47
C ILE A 36 18.18 13.26 -12.93
N THR A 37 17.37 12.25 -13.22
CA THR A 37 17.10 11.82 -14.60
C THR A 37 15.97 12.65 -15.20
N TRP A 38 15.90 12.71 -16.53
CA TRP A 38 14.76 13.32 -17.20
C TRP A 38 13.43 12.67 -16.83
N GLU A 39 13.41 11.35 -16.65
CA GLU A 39 12.21 10.61 -16.25
C GLU A 39 11.72 11.02 -14.85
N GLU A 40 12.62 11.09 -13.87
CA GLU A 40 12.30 11.56 -12.51
C GLU A 40 11.76 13.00 -12.56
N PHE A 41 12.49 13.88 -13.26
CA PHE A 41 12.11 15.27 -13.40
C PHE A 41 10.72 15.42 -14.03
N GLU A 42 10.45 14.71 -15.12
CA GLU A 42 9.19 14.80 -15.85
C GLU A 42 8.01 14.30 -15.01
N GLY A 43 8.22 13.19 -14.28
CA GLY A 43 7.21 12.65 -13.37
C GLY A 43 6.89 13.61 -12.22
N GLU A 44 7.92 14.14 -11.54
CA GLU A 44 7.72 15.09 -10.45
C GLU A 44 7.15 16.44 -10.94
N PHE A 45 7.56 16.91 -12.12
CA PHE A 45 7.08 18.16 -12.71
C PHE A 45 5.57 18.09 -12.99
N LYS A 46 5.13 17.04 -13.70
CA LYS A 46 3.72 16.83 -14.03
C LYS A 46 2.83 16.63 -12.81
N ALA A 47 3.36 16.03 -11.74
CA ALA A 47 2.64 15.84 -10.49
C ALA A 47 2.61 17.11 -9.61
N SER A 48 3.41 18.13 -9.92
CA SER A 48 3.49 19.38 -9.17
C SER A 48 2.52 20.44 -9.71
N SER A 49 2.35 21.53 -8.96
CA SER A 49 1.61 22.71 -9.43
C SER A 49 2.23 23.38 -10.66
N TYR A 50 3.54 23.19 -10.90
CA TYR A 50 4.21 23.72 -12.09
C TYR A 50 3.75 23.00 -13.36
N GLY A 51 3.28 21.74 -13.24
CA GLY A 51 2.77 20.94 -14.35
C GLY A 51 1.50 21.51 -14.99
N TYR A 52 0.77 22.42 -14.33
CA TYR A 52 -0.40 23.08 -14.91
C TYR A 52 -0.05 24.06 -16.03
N THR A 53 1.19 24.56 -16.08
CA THR A 53 1.66 25.48 -17.11
C THR A 53 3.02 25.01 -17.59
N ASP A 54 3.02 24.20 -18.64
CA ASP A 54 4.24 23.61 -19.18
C ASP A 54 4.96 24.59 -20.11
N THR A 55 5.96 25.28 -19.58
CA THR A 55 6.80 26.24 -20.31
C THR A 55 8.26 26.01 -19.95
N ALA A 56 9.18 26.51 -20.78
CA ALA A 56 10.61 26.44 -20.47
C ALA A 56 10.94 27.11 -19.13
N GLU A 57 10.28 28.23 -18.80
CA GLU A 57 10.52 28.94 -17.54
C GLU A 57 9.98 28.16 -16.34
N SER A 58 8.74 27.68 -16.38
CA SER A 58 8.17 26.89 -15.27
C SER A 58 8.94 25.58 -15.02
N ARG A 59 9.42 24.92 -16.08
CA ARG A 59 10.30 23.76 -15.97
C ARG A 59 11.63 24.12 -15.30
N LYS A 60 12.24 25.24 -15.67
CA LYS A 60 13.49 25.72 -15.07
C LYS A 60 13.32 26.10 -13.60
N GLU A 61 12.24 26.80 -13.26
CA GLU A 61 11.89 27.13 -11.87
C GLU A 61 11.69 25.88 -11.02
N PHE A 62 10.97 24.89 -11.56
CA PHE A 62 10.77 23.62 -10.89
C PHE A 62 12.09 22.85 -10.70
N LEU A 63 12.95 22.80 -11.72
CA LEU A 63 14.27 22.15 -11.63
C LEU A 63 15.12 22.79 -10.52
N ASN A 64 15.17 24.12 -10.45
CA ASN A 64 15.87 24.83 -9.39
C ASN A 64 15.29 24.52 -8.01
N THR A 65 13.96 24.42 -7.91
CA THR A 65 13.28 24.02 -6.66
C THR A 65 13.67 22.60 -6.24
N LEU A 66 13.72 21.65 -7.18
CA LEU A 66 14.19 20.29 -6.90
C LEU A 66 15.65 20.27 -6.45
N ILE A 67 16.54 21.00 -7.14
CA ILE A 67 17.95 21.11 -6.78
C ILE A 67 18.10 21.62 -5.34
N ASN A 68 17.42 22.72 -5.01
CA ASN A 68 17.45 23.32 -3.67
C ASN A 68 16.96 22.34 -2.60
N ARG A 69 15.85 21.63 -2.86
CA ARG A 69 15.32 20.60 -1.94
C ARG A 69 16.35 19.48 -1.69
N LYS A 70 17.00 18.97 -2.75
CA LYS A 70 18.01 17.90 -2.61
C LYS A 70 19.23 18.39 -1.83
N LEU A 71 19.67 19.63 -2.04
CA LEU A 71 20.77 20.22 -1.26
C LEU A 71 20.45 20.31 0.24
N ILE A 72 19.23 20.76 0.59
CA ILE A 72 18.76 20.81 1.98
C ILE A 72 18.74 19.41 2.61
N LEU A 73 18.22 18.41 1.89
CA LEU A 73 18.17 17.03 2.38
C LEU A 73 19.57 16.44 2.60
N GLN A 74 20.51 16.70 1.69
CA GLN A 74 21.90 16.26 1.85
C GLN A 74 22.57 16.93 3.06
N ASP A 75 22.31 18.21 3.32
CA ASP A 75 22.79 18.89 4.53
C ASP A 75 22.19 18.29 5.81
N ALA A 76 20.88 18.00 5.80
CA ALA A 76 20.21 17.32 6.91
C ALA A 76 20.83 15.94 7.22
N GLN A 77 21.15 15.15 6.19
CA GLN A 77 21.83 13.87 6.33
C GLN A 77 23.25 14.02 6.86
N LYS A 78 24.02 15.01 6.37
CA LYS A 78 25.35 15.31 6.90
C LYS A 78 25.31 15.67 8.39
N LYS A 79 24.25 16.34 8.83
CA LYS A 79 23.97 16.66 10.24
C LYS A 79 23.41 15.48 11.05
N GLY A 80 23.15 14.34 10.42
CA GLY A 80 22.63 13.13 11.06
C GLY A 80 21.16 13.22 11.48
N LEU A 81 20.38 14.16 10.93
CA LEU A 81 18.95 14.30 11.26
C LEU A 81 18.13 13.08 10.84
N ASP A 82 18.58 12.36 9.81
CA ASP A 82 18.02 11.08 9.35
C ASP A 82 18.22 9.92 10.34
N LYS A 83 19.09 10.10 11.35
CA LYS A 83 19.37 9.13 12.41
C LYS A 83 18.83 9.58 13.77
N ASP A 84 18.24 10.76 13.84
CA ASP A 84 17.68 11.28 15.07
C ASP A 84 16.53 10.38 15.56
N LYS A 85 16.48 10.12 16.87
CA LYS A 85 15.49 9.20 17.45
C LYS A 85 14.06 9.70 17.25
N SER A 86 13.82 11.02 17.25
CA SER A 86 12.49 11.58 17.03
C SER A 86 12.06 11.43 15.57
N PHE A 87 12.99 11.62 14.62
CA PHE A 87 12.74 11.39 13.20
C PHE A 87 12.47 9.91 12.91
N LEU A 88 13.31 9.00 13.41
CA LEU A 88 13.12 7.56 13.22
C LEU A 88 11.77 7.07 13.80
N LYS A 89 11.38 7.55 14.98
CA LYS A 89 10.05 7.27 15.56
C LYS A 89 8.91 7.83 14.72
N MET A 90 9.11 8.98 14.07
CA MET A 90 8.11 9.55 13.16
C MET A 90 7.92 8.64 11.93
N ILE A 91 9.03 8.16 11.34
CA ILE A 91 9.01 7.22 10.22
C ILE A 91 8.37 5.89 10.62
N GLU A 92 8.73 5.34 11.78
CA GLU A 92 8.15 4.10 12.34
C GLU A 92 6.63 4.22 12.48
N ARG A 93 6.13 5.29 13.12
CA ARG A 93 4.69 5.53 13.28
C ARG A 93 3.98 5.68 11.94
N PHE A 94 4.57 6.42 11.00
CA PHE A 94 4.01 6.60 9.67
C PHE A 94 3.91 5.26 8.92
N TRP A 95 4.96 4.44 9.03
CA TRP A 95 5.00 3.10 8.44
C TRP A 95 3.93 2.18 9.05
N GLU A 96 3.83 2.12 10.38
CA GLU A 96 2.83 1.32 11.09
C GLU A 96 1.41 1.70 10.66
N GLN A 97 1.09 3.00 10.65
CA GLN A 97 -0.23 3.49 10.27
C GLN A 97 -0.55 3.20 8.79
N SER A 98 0.42 3.41 7.91
CA SER A 98 0.26 3.16 6.47
C SER A 98 0.06 1.68 6.18
N LEU A 99 0.86 0.82 6.81
CA LEU A 99 0.75 -0.63 6.64
C LEU A 99 -0.56 -1.16 7.23
N LEU A 100 -0.97 -0.68 8.40
CA LEU A 100 -2.25 -1.03 9.01
C LEU A 100 -3.41 -0.67 8.07
N LYS A 101 -3.40 0.53 7.49
CA LYS A 101 -4.41 0.94 6.51
C LYS A 101 -4.45 0.00 5.30
N VAL A 102 -3.31 -0.28 4.69
CA VAL A 102 -3.23 -1.19 3.54
C VAL A 102 -3.76 -2.59 3.89
N ALA A 103 -3.42 -3.10 5.08
CA ALA A 103 -3.88 -4.40 5.54
C ALA A 103 -5.40 -4.44 5.76
N LEU A 104 -5.96 -3.41 6.40
CA LEU A 104 -7.40 -3.28 6.64
C LEU A 104 -8.18 -3.13 5.32
N ASP A 105 -7.70 -2.29 4.40
CA ASP A 105 -8.33 -2.08 3.09
C ASP A 105 -8.35 -3.38 2.28
N LYS A 106 -7.24 -4.12 2.28
CA LYS A 106 -7.16 -5.42 1.62
C LYS A 106 -8.13 -6.42 2.24
N LYS A 107 -8.15 -6.53 3.57
CA LYS A 107 -9.03 -7.47 4.27
C LYS A 107 -10.51 -7.13 4.07
N THR A 108 -10.86 -5.85 4.07
CA THR A 108 -12.22 -5.38 3.84
C THR A 108 -12.70 -5.78 2.44
N LYS A 109 -11.85 -5.63 1.41
CA LYS A 109 -12.17 -6.09 0.04
C LYS A 109 -12.35 -7.61 -0.05
N GLU A 110 -11.48 -8.37 0.62
CA GLU A 110 -11.62 -9.84 0.70
C GLU A 110 -12.95 -10.24 1.35
N VAL A 111 -13.31 -9.60 2.47
CA VAL A 111 -14.54 -9.89 3.20
C VAL A 111 -15.77 -9.54 2.37
N ALA A 112 -15.83 -8.34 1.78
CA ALA A 112 -16.94 -7.91 0.92
C ALA A 112 -17.15 -8.86 -0.27
N GLY A 113 -16.08 -9.42 -0.85
CA GLY A 113 -16.17 -10.41 -1.93
C GLY A 113 -16.62 -11.81 -1.49
N SER A 114 -16.60 -12.10 -0.18
CA SER A 114 -16.90 -13.43 0.38
C SER A 114 -18.26 -13.51 1.09
N VAL A 115 -18.83 -12.37 1.50
CA VAL A 115 -20.12 -12.32 2.21
C VAL A 115 -21.27 -12.51 1.22
N MET A 116 -22.12 -13.49 1.48
CA MET A 116 -23.37 -13.71 0.75
C MET A 116 -24.56 -13.54 1.68
N VAL A 117 -25.59 -12.84 1.23
CA VAL A 117 -26.89 -12.72 1.92
C VAL A 117 -27.94 -13.39 1.04
N ASN A 118 -28.63 -14.38 1.60
CA ASN A 118 -29.69 -15.09 0.90
C ASN A 118 -31.08 -14.54 1.28
N ASP A 119 -32.10 -14.83 0.46
CA ASP A 119 -33.45 -14.30 0.65
C ASP A 119 -34.12 -14.80 1.94
N LYS A 120 -33.75 -15.99 2.42
CA LYS A 120 -34.27 -16.54 3.68
C LYS A 120 -33.85 -15.66 4.86
N GLU A 121 -32.60 -15.22 4.91
CA GLU A 121 -32.10 -14.33 5.96
C GLU A 121 -32.82 -12.97 5.95
N ILE A 122 -33.14 -12.46 4.75
CA ILE A 122 -33.87 -11.20 4.59
C ILE A 122 -35.31 -11.35 5.07
N ALA A 123 -35.98 -12.45 4.71
CA ALA A 123 -37.33 -12.77 5.18
C ALA A 123 -37.40 -12.91 6.70
N GLU A 124 -36.48 -13.67 7.30
CA GLU A 124 -36.41 -13.84 8.76
C GLU A 124 -36.15 -12.51 9.48
N ALA A 125 -35.26 -11.66 8.95
CA ALA A 125 -35.01 -10.34 9.51
C ALA A 125 -36.23 -9.42 9.41
N TYR A 126 -36.97 -9.46 8.30
CA TYR A 126 -38.21 -8.70 8.14
C TYR A 126 -39.29 -9.15 9.13
N ASP A 127 -39.51 -10.45 9.27
CA ASP A 127 -40.47 -11.02 10.22
C ASP A 127 -40.18 -10.56 11.65
N ASN A 128 -38.90 -10.49 12.03
CA ASN A 128 -38.49 -10.00 13.34
C ASN A 128 -38.75 -8.49 13.51
N LEU A 129 -38.58 -7.69 12.46
CA LEU A 129 -38.91 -6.26 12.48
C LEU A 129 -40.42 -6.03 12.64
N LEU A 130 -41.24 -6.81 11.93
CA LEU A 130 -42.70 -6.76 12.07
C LEU A 130 -43.14 -7.17 13.48
N LYS A 131 -42.67 -8.32 13.99
CA LYS A 131 -43.01 -8.83 15.33
C LYS A 131 -42.62 -7.86 16.44
N SER A 132 -41.53 -7.12 16.27
CA SER A 132 -41.06 -6.13 17.24
C SER A 132 -41.67 -4.75 17.07
N GLY A 133 -42.59 -4.56 16.12
CA GLY A 133 -43.25 -3.27 15.85
C GLY A 133 -42.28 -2.19 15.34
N LYS A 134 -41.11 -2.57 14.82
CA LYS A 134 -40.07 -1.64 14.36
C LYS A 134 -40.28 -1.16 12.92
N THR A 135 -41.26 -1.72 12.21
CA THR A 135 -41.62 -1.29 10.87
C THR A 135 -43.09 -1.57 10.59
N ASP A 136 -43.69 -0.67 9.82
CA ASP A 136 -45.02 -0.75 9.21
C ASP A 136 -44.93 -0.87 7.66
N LYS A 137 -43.71 -0.83 7.12
CA LYS A 137 -43.43 -0.86 5.68
C LYS A 137 -43.52 -2.29 5.13
N SER A 138 -43.78 -2.40 3.84
CA SER A 138 -43.85 -3.71 3.17
C SER A 138 -42.47 -4.36 3.05
N TYR A 139 -42.46 -5.68 2.85
CA TYR A 139 -41.23 -6.45 2.61
C TYR A 139 -40.40 -5.86 1.48
N ASP A 140 -41.02 -5.56 0.33
CA ASP A 140 -40.33 -5.01 -0.84
C ASP A 140 -39.67 -3.66 -0.56
N GLN A 141 -40.34 -2.80 0.23
CA GLN A 141 -39.80 -1.50 0.63
C GLN A 141 -38.60 -1.65 1.57
N MET A 142 -38.56 -2.71 2.38
CA MET A 142 -37.51 -2.95 3.35
C MET A 142 -36.39 -3.86 2.82
N TYR A 143 -36.61 -4.60 1.73
CA TYR A 143 -35.71 -5.64 1.24
C TYR A 143 -34.27 -5.15 1.08
N GLN A 144 -34.05 -4.04 0.36
CA GLN A 144 -32.70 -3.52 0.12
C GLN A 144 -32.04 -3.00 1.41
N GLN A 145 -32.81 -2.38 2.30
CA GLN A 145 -32.30 -1.90 3.59
C GLN A 145 -31.89 -3.09 4.47
N ILE A 146 -32.74 -4.10 4.61
CA ILE A 146 -32.46 -5.30 5.38
C ILE A 146 -31.26 -6.03 4.80
N LYS A 147 -31.20 -6.20 3.48
CA LYS A 147 -30.06 -6.82 2.79
C LYS A 147 -28.75 -6.06 3.07
N TRP A 148 -28.76 -4.74 3.03
CA TRP A 148 -27.59 -3.92 3.34
C TRP A 148 -27.15 -4.09 4.80
N GLU A 149 -28.10 -4.04 5.75
CA GLU A 149 -27.82 -4.23 7.18
C GLU A 149 -27.25 -5.61 7.47
N ILE A 150 -27.83 -6.68 6.91
CA ILE A 150 -27.30 -8.05 7.08
C ILE A 150 -25.91 -8.16 6.46
N THR A 151 -25.70 -7.61 5.25
CA THR A 151 -24.37 -7.59 4.62
C THR A 151 -23.35 -6.94 5.54
N ARG A 152 -23.63 -5.73 6.02
CA ARG A 152 -22.75 -4.97 6.92
C ARG A 152 -22.47 -5.71 8.23
N GLN A 153 -23.49 -6.35 8.81
CA GLN A 153 -23.34 -7.14 10.03
C GLN A 153 -22.40 -8.34 9.81
N LYS A 154 -22.59 -9.07 8.71
CA LYS A 154 -21.71 -10.20 8.35
C LYS A 154 -20.29 -9.76 8.06
N GLU A 155 -20.10 -8.66 7.33
CA GLU A 155 -18.77 -8.10 7.08
C GLU A 155 -18.09 -7.71 8.40
N THR A 156 -18.81 -7.04 9.30
CA THR A 156 -18.30 -6.67 10.63
C THR A 156 -17.94 -7.90 11.45
N GLN A 157 -18.77 -8.93 11.44
CA GLN A 157 -18.50 -10.19 12.12
C GLN A 157 -17.24 -10.86 11.58
N ALA A 158 -17.10 -10.98 10.26
CA ALA A 158 -15.91 -11.57 9.63
C ALA A 158 -14.63 -10.80 9.97
N MET A 159 -14.69 -9.47 10.02
CA MET A 159 -13.56 -8.63 10.45
C MET A 159 -13.20 -8.86 11.93
N ASN A 160 -14.18 -8.93 12.82
CA ASN A 160 -13.97 -9.20 14.24
C ASN A 160 -13.39 -10.61 14.46
N GLU A 161 -13.90 -11.61 13.75
CA GLU A 161 -13.38 -12.97 13.79
C GLU A 161 -11.93 -13.04 13.31
N TRP A 162 -11.60 -12.33 12.24
CA TRP A 162 -10.22 -12.23 11.75
C TRP A 162 -9.28 -11.65 12.82
N VAL A 163 -9.66 -10.53 13.45
CA VAL A 163 -8.86 -9.94 14.53
C VAL A 163 -8.76 -10.88 15.73
N ALA A 164 -9.85 -11.57 16.10
CA ALA A 164 -9.85 -12.55 17.17
C ALA A 164 -8.90 -13.74 16.87
N GLN A 165 -8.86 -14.21 15.62
CA GLN A 165 -7.93 -15.25 15.18
C GLN A 165 -6.47 -14.78 15.25
N LEU A 166 -6.19 -13.54 14.86
CA LEU A 166 -4.85 -12.95 15.01
C LEU A 166 -4.45 -12.88 16.48
N ARG A 167 -5.36 -12.43 17.35
CA ARG A 167 -5.13 -12.36 18.80
C ARG A 167 -4.83 -13.74 19.40
N LYS A 168 -5.55 -14.78 18.98
CA LYS A 168 -5.31 -16.17 19.44
C LYS A 168 -3.95 -16.72 19.00
N LYS A 169 -3.44 -16.31 17.83
CA LYS A 169 -2.15 -16.75 17.29
C LYS A 169 -0.97 -15.95 17.85
N GLY A 170 -1.20 -14.74 18.35
CA GLY A 170 -0.17 -13.89 18.92
C GLY A 170 0.21 -14.30 20.33
N GLU A 171 1.50 -14.22 20.66
CA GLU A 171 1.96 -14.24 22.04
C GLU A 171 1.73 -12.85 22.65
N ILE A 172 0.73 -12.73 23.53
CA ILE A 172 0.34 -11.46 24.13
C ILE A 172 0.60 -11.52 25.64
N LYS A 173 1.51 -10.67 26.12
CA LYS A 173 1.77 -10.43 27.55
C LYS A 173 1.29 -9.03 27.90
N ILE A 174 0.36 -8.95 28.86
CA ILE A 174 -0.21 -7.69 29.33
C ILE A 174 0.30 -7.46 30.75
N ASN A 175 1.13 -6.43 30.92
CA ASN A 175 1.56 -5.97 32.23
C ASN A 175 0.91 -4.61 32.46
N LEU A 176 -0.23 -4.62 33.14
CA LEU A 176 -0.88 -3.43 33.65
C LEU A 176 -0.60 -3.45 35.16
N ASP A 177 0.30 -2.58 35.61
CA ASP A 177 0.56 -2.34 37.02
C ASP A 177 -0.65 -1.64 37.69
#